data_AF-A0AAW7KDL3-F1
#
_entry.id   AF-A0AAW7KDL3-F1
#
_cell.length_a   1.000
_cell.length_b   1.000
_cell.length_c   1.000
_cell.angle_alpha   90.00
_cell.angle_beta   90.00
_cell.angle_gamma   90.00
#
_symmetry.space_group_name_H-M   'P 1'
#
loop_
_entity.id
_entity.type
_entity.pdbx_description
1 polymer ?
#
loop_
_entity_poly.entity_id
_entity_poly.type
_entity_poly.pdbx_seq_one_letter_code
_entity_poly.pdbx_strand_id
1 'polypeptide(L)'
;MAITYRIYKGSEKVVEGASPLTITGLDAGAKVAAGTYHIVRVQDEKESEKVAIPAFTVLAGRSLENKPTEANTIPEIKEWLTAHSIDFTGKTTKTDLLALVP
;
A
#
# COMPACT_ATOMS: atom_id res chain seq x y z
N MET A 1 -0.19 -25.67 -14.51
CA MET A 1 0.47 -24.34 -14.51
C MET A 1 0.32 -23.67 -13.15
N ALA A 2 1.15 -22.65 -12.86
CA ALA A 2 0.96 -21.79 -11.69
C ALA A 2 -0.29 -20.91 -11.88
N ILE A 3 -1.09 -20.78 -10.82
CA ILE A 3 -2.22 -19.84 -10.80
C ILE A 3 -1.66 -18.44 -10.58
N THR A 4 -2.05 -17.51 -11.44
CA THR A 4 -1.75 -16.08 -11.26
C THR A 4 -3.04 -15.29 -11.20
N TYR A 5 -2.93 -14.04 -10.79
CA TYR A 5 -4.02 -13.09 -10.74
C TYR A 5 -3.59 -11.84 -11.48
N ARG A 6 -4.55 -11.16 -12.07
CA ARG A 6 -4.34 -9.85 -12.72
C ARG A 6 -5.33 -8.87 -12.15
N ILE A 7 -4.85 -7.68 -11.80
CA ILE A 7 -5.70 -6.55 -11.45
C ILE A 7 -5.70 -5.57 -12.61
N TYR A 8 -6.89 -5.17 -13.03
CA TYR A 8 -7.16 -4.20 -14.08
C TYR A 8 -7.76 -2.93 -13.51
N LYS A 9 -7.43 -1.77 -14.07
CA LYS A 9 -8.12 -0.49 -13.86
C LYS A 9 -8.84 -0.11 -15.14
N GLY A 10 -10.17 -0.28 -15.16
CA GLY A 10 -10.91 -0.30 -16.42
C GLY A 10 -10.42 -1.42 -17.36
N SER A 11 -9.79 -1.04 -18.48
CA SER A 11 -9.22 -1.99 -19.46
C SER A 11 -7.71 -2.18 -19.32
N GLU A 12 -7.02 -1.37 -18.50
CA GLU A 12 -5.57 -1.41 -18.35
C GLU A 12 -5.16 -2.42 -17.28
N LYS A 13 -4.16 -3.26 -17.59
CA LYS A 13 -3.57 -4.20 -16.63
C LYS A 13 -2.57 -3.45 -15.72
N VAL A 14 -2.83 -3.44 -14.42
CA VAL A 14 -2.03 -2.71 -13.43
C VAL A 14 -1.01 -3.61 -12.75
N VAL A 15 -1.40 -4.83 -12.39
CA VAL A 15 -0.49 -5.79 -11.73
C VAL A 15 -0.85 -7.23 -12.11
N GLU A 16 0.16 -8.08 -12.20
CA GLU A 16 0.04 -9.52 -12.47
C GLU A 16 1.01 -10.28 -11.57
N GLY A 17 0.56 -11.37 -10.95
CA GLY A 17 1.41 -12.18 -10.09
C GLY A 17 0.68 -13.24 -9.28
N ALA A 18 1.40 -13.88 -8.36
CA ALA A 18 0.80 -14.74 -7.35
C ALA A 18 0.05 -13.89 -6.31
N SER A 19 -0.96 -14.47 -5.67
CA SER A 19 -1.61 -13.84 -4.52
C SER A 19 -0.68 -13.87 -3.31
N PRO A 20 -0.58 -12.79 -2.50
CA PRO A 20 -1.29 -11.50 -2.64
C PRO A 20 -0.66 -10.53 -3.65
N LEU A 21 -1.48 -9.63 -4.21
CA LEU A 21 -1.04 -8.57 -5.13
C LEU A 21 -1.09 -7.19 -4.46
N THR A 22 -0.20 -6.29 -4.88
CA THR A 22 -0.10 -4.92 -4.38
C THR A 22 -0.36 -3.92 -5.51
N ILE A 23 -1.26 -2.96 -5.28
CA ILE A 23 -1.50 -1.82 -6.19
C ILE A 23 -0.66 -0.65 -5.68
N THR A 24 0.27 -0.16 -6.51
CA THR A 24 1.17 0.96 -6.18
C THR A 24 0.78 2.22 -6.97
N GLY A 25 1.42 3.36 -6.66
CA GLY A 25 1.18 4.63 -7.38
C GLY A 25 -0.18 5.27 -7.06
N LEU A 26 -0.73 4.98 -5.89
CA LEU A 26 -1.97 5.57 -5.41
C LEU A 26 -1.67 6.74 -4.46
N ASP A 27 -2.31 7.87 -4.70
CA ASP A 27 -2.17 9.04 -3.82
C ASP A 27 -2.73 8.79 -2.42
N ALA A 28 -2.04 9.36 -1.44
CA ALA A 28 -2.49 9.43 -0.07
C ALA A 28 -3.91 10.05 0.02
N GLY A 29 -4.84 9.35 0.66
CA GLY A 29 -6.21 9.83 0.85
C GLY A 29 -7.11 9.62 -0.39
N ALA A 30 -6.58 9.00 -1.46
CA ALA A 30 -7.37 8.71 -2.64
C ALA A 30 -8.52 7.76 -2.30
N LYS A 31 -9.74 8.20 -2.63
CA LYS A 31 -10.94 7.37 -2.56
C LYS A 31 -11.10 6.61 -3.86
N VAL A 32 -10.99 5.29 -3.79
CA VAL A 32 -11.18 4.40 -4.92
C VAL A 32 -12.60 3.83 -4.86
N ALA A 33 -13.41 4.12 -5.87
CA ALA A 33 -14.79 3.60 -5.94
C ALA A 33 -14.80 2.10 -6.25
N ALA A 34 -15.86 1.41 -5.82
CA ALA A 34 -16.08 0.01 -6.16
C ALA A 34 -16.14 -0.16 -7.68
N GLY A 35 -15.50 -1.20 -8.21
CA GLY A 35 -15.41 -1.42 -9.65
C GLY A 35 -14.45 -0.49 -10.39
N THR A 36 -13.68 0.37 -9.70
CA THR A 36 -12.53 1.06 -10.33
C THR A 36 -11.47 0.04 -10.75
N TYR A 37 -11.20 -0.92 -9.86
CA TYR A 37 -10.33 -2.05 -10.12
C TYR A 37 -11.13 -3.34 -10.23
N HIS A 38 -10.67 -4.22 -11.10
CA HIS A 38 -11.19 -5.56 -11.27
C HIS A 38 -10.08 -6.57 -11.14
N ILE A 39 -10.34 -7.70 -10.51
CA ILE A 39 -9.41 -8.83 -10.42
C ILE A 39 -9.92 -9.99 -11.26
N VAL A 40 -9.01 -10.65 -11.95
CA VAL A 40 -9.25 -11.95 -12.58
C VAL A 40 -8.22 -12.94 -12.06
N ARG A 41 -8.64 -14.20 -11.98
CA ARG A 41 -7.75 -15.33 -11.84
C ARG A 41 -7.37 -15.82 -13.24
N VAL A 42 -6.09 -16.06 -13.44
CA VAL A 42 -5.53 -16.63 -14.66
C VAL A 42 -5.06 -18.05 -14.36
N GLN A 43 -5.60 -18.99 -15.12
CA GLN A 43 -5.20 -20.39 -15.06
C GLN A 43 -5.18 -20.94 -16.49
N ASP A 44 -4.07 -21.57 -16.87
CA ASP A 44 -3.88 -22.12 -18.22
C ASP A 44 -4.16 -21.08 -19.32
N GLU A 45 -3.64 -19.85 -19.13
CA GLU A 45 -3.82 -18.67 -20.00
C GLU A 45 -5.28 -18.19 -20.17
N LYS A 46 -6.23 -18.78 -19.45
CA LYS A 46 -7.64 -18.37 -19.44
C LYS A 46 -7.92 -17.47 -18.26
N GLU A 47 -8.61 -16.38 -18.53
CA GLU A 47 -9.07 -15.44 -17.52
C GLU A 47 -10.46 -15.87 -17.00
N SER A 48 -10.64 -15.77 -15.69
CA SER A 48 -11.95 -15.93 -15.05
C SER A 48 -12.82 -14.68 -15.25
N GLU A 49 -14.06 -14.74 -14.77
CA GLU A 49 -14.93 -13.56 -14.71
C GLU A 49 -14.25 -12.42 -13.94
N LYS A 50 -14.43 -11.19 -14.43
CA LYS A 50 -13.90 -9.98 -13.79
C LYS A 50 -14.69 -9.70 -12.52
N VAL A 51 -14.04 -9.86 -11.38
CA VAL A 51 -14.62 -9.52 -10.08
C VAL A 51 -14.26 -8.09 -9.74
N ALA A 52 -15.26 -7.25 -9.45
CA ALA A 52 -15.04 -5.88 -9.01
C ALA A 52 -14.40 -5.85 -7.62
N ILE A 53 -13.32 -5.09 -7.46
CA ILE A 53 -12.75 -4.81 -6.15
C ILE A 53 -13.67 -3.80 -5.44
N PRO A 54 -14.06 -4.04 -4.17
CA PRO A 54 -14.89 -3.11 -3.42
C PRO A 54 -14.21 -1.74 -3.25
N ALA A 55 -15.00 -0.72 -2.92
CA ALA A 55 -14.47 0.61 -2.67
C ALA A 55 -13.47 0.57 -1.50
N PHE A 56 -12.35 1.27 -1.65
CA PHE A 56 -11.38 1.44 -0.57
C PHE A 56 -10.84 2.86 -0.56
N THR A 57 -10.44 3.32 0.61
CA THR A 57 -9.72 4.60 0.73
C THR A 57 -8.27 4.25 0.96
N VAL A 58 -7.41 4.76 0.08
CA VAL A 58 -5.97 4.74 0.30
C VAL A 58 -5.76 5.61 1.52
N LEU A 59 -5.29 5.00 2.60
CA LEU A 59 -4.95 5.75 3.79
C LEU A 59 -3.99 6.84 3.35
N ALA A 60 -4.25 8.09 3.76
CA ALA A 60 -3.30 9.15 3.51
C ALA A 60 -1.97 8.67 4.09
N GLY A 61 -0.99 8.41 3.22
CA GLY A 61 0.40 8.40 3.66
C GLY A 61 0.59 9.73 4.33
N ARG A 62 0.74 9.74 5.66
CA ARG A 62 0.91 11.00 6.36
C ARG A 62 2.20 11.58 5.83
N SER A 63 2.11 12.76 5.22
CA SER A 63 3.25 13.47 4.66
C SER A 63 4.44 13.40 5.60
N LEU A 64 5.52 12.76 5.17
CA LEU A 64 6.78 12.72 5.92
C LEU A 64 7.49 14.09 5.93
N GLU A 65 6.95 15.09 5.23
CA GLU A 65 7.41 16.48 5.31
C GLU A 65 7.27 17.05 6.73
N ASN A 66 6.28 16.59 7.51
CA ASN A 66 6.06 17.07 8.86
C ASN A 66 6.54 16.05 9.90
N LYS A 67 6.90 16.57 11.08
CA LYS A 67 7.28 15.78 12.25
C LYS A 67 6.23 14.67 12.51
N PRO A 68 6.62 13.38 12.56
CA PRO A 68 5.67 12.30 12.81
C PRO A 68 5.06 12.43 14.22
N THR A 69 3.79 12.06 14.31
CA THR A 69 2.94 12.17 15.51
C THR A 69 2.43 10.81 15.96
N GLU A 70 1.76 10.76 17.11
CA GLU A 70 1.07 9.57 17.62
C GLU A 70 -0.01 9.06 16.68
N ALA A 71 -0.35 9.81 15.64
CA ALA A 71 -1.27 9.39 14.63
C ALA A 71 -0.56 8.47 13.61
N ASN A 72 0.73 8.71 13.30
CA ASN A 72 1.55 7.99 12.32
C ASN A 72 1.81 6.52 12.70
N THR A 73 1.98 5.64 11.72
CA THR A 73 2.33 4.24 11.94
C THR A 73 3.83 4.05 12.17
N ILE A 74 4.23 2.94 12.80
CA ILE A 74 5.65 2.59 13.02
C ILE A 74 6.49 2.65 11.72
N PRO A 75 6.07 2.05 10.57
CA PRO A 75 6.84 2.16 9.34
C PRO A 75 7.00 3.62 8.87
N GLU A 76 5.94 4.44 8.93
CA GLU A 76 6.03 5.86 8.58
C GLU A 76 7.03 6.63 9.47
N ILE A 77 7.03 6.37 10.78
CA ILE A 77 7.98 7.01 11.70
C ILE A 77 9.42 6.57 11.39
N LYS A 78 9.63 5.29 11.09
CA LYS A 78 10.96 4.77 10.70
C LYS A 78 11.45 5.37 9.40
N GLU A 79 10.58 5.54 8.41
CA GLU A 79 10.93 6.21 7.16
C GLU A 79 11.32 7.67 7.41
N TRP A 80 10.57 8.38 8.27
CA TRP A 80 10.92 9.75 8.64
C TRP A 80 12.28 9.85 9.33
N LEU A 81 12.54 8.98 10.32
CA LEU A 81 13.81 8.93 11.03
C LEU A 81 14.96 8.60 10.08
N THR A 82 14.75 7.65 9.15
CA THR A 82 15.74 7.31 8.11
C THR A 82 16.01 8.50 7.18
N ALA A 83 14.97 9.20 6.72
CA ALA A 83 15.09 10.38 5.87
C ALA A 83 15.85 11.53 6.58
N HIS A 84 15.68 11.64 7.90
CA HIS A 84 16.38 12.62 8.73
C HIS A 84 17.72 12.12 9.29
N SER A 85 18.18 10.93 8.87
CA SER A 85 19.42 10.29 9.34
C SER A 85 19.49 10.11 10.87
N ILE A 86 18.36 9.81 11.50
CA ILE A 86 18.24 9.54 12.93
C ILE A 86 18.28 8.02 13.15
N ASP A 87 19.23 7.57 13.96
CA ASP A 87 19.34 6.15 14.33
C ASP A 87 18.23 5.76 15.33
N PHE A 88 17.57 4.64 15.04
CA PHE A 88 16.54 4.04 15.90
C PHE A 88 16.87 2.60 16.29
N THR A 89 18.15 2.26 16.32
CA THR A 89 18.62 0.91 16.67
C THR A 89 18.14 0.55 18.08
N GLY A 90 17.50 -0.62 18.19
CA GLY A 90 16.89 -1.09 19.44
C GLY A 90 15.48 -0.55 19.74
N LYS A 91 14.97 0.40 18.94
CA LYS A 91 13.63 0.98 19.12
C LYS A 91 12.62 0.31 18.19
N THR A 92 11.63 -0.36 18.78
CA THR A 92 10.59 -1.08 18.03
C THR A 92 9.18 -0.57 18.33
N THR A 93 8.99 0.15 19.43
CA THR A 93 7.70 0.69 19.83
C THR A 93 7.48 2.08 19.26
N LYS A 94 6.22 2.40 18.99
CA LYS A 94 5.81 3.70 18.44
C LYS A 94 6.25 4.86 19.32
N THR A 95 6.04 4.77 20.63
CA THR A 95 6.41 5.81 21.60
C THR A 95 7.91 6.10 21.59
N ASP A 96 8.73 5.05 21.51
CA ASP A 96 10.18 5.16 21.55
C ASP A 96 10.74 5.75 20.25
N LEU A 97 10.14 5.40 19.11
CA LEU A 97 10.45 6.01 17.82
C LEU A 97 10.01 7.48 17.77
N LEU A 98 8.84 7.82 18.34
CA LEU A 98 8.37 9.20 18.45
C LEU A 98 9.24 10.08 19.34
N ALA A 99 9.85 9.50 20.39
CA ALA A 99 10.75 10.21 21.29
C ALA A 99 12.09 10.61 20.64
N LEU A 100 12.47 9.96 19.53
CA LEU A 100 13.67 10.33 18.75
C LEU A 100 13.46 11.53 17.83
N VAL A 101 12.21 11.92 17.64
CA VAL A 101 11.85 12.95 16.68
C VAL A 101 12.13 14.31 17.34
N PRO A 102 13.09 15.12 16.82
CA PRO A 102 13.53 16.38 17.43
C PRO A 102 12.39 17.40 17.50
#